data_AF-A0A6N2TE45-F1
#
_entry.id   AF-A0A6N2TE45-F1
#
_cell.length_a   1.000
_cell.length_b   1.000
_cell.length_c   1.000
_cell.angle_alpha   90.00
_cell.angle_beta   90.00
_cell.angle_gamma   90.00
#
_symmetry.space_group_name_H-M   'P 1'
#
loop_
_entity.id
_entity.type
_entity.pdbx_description
1 polymer ?
#
loop_
_entity_poly.entity_id
_entity_poly.type
_entity_poly.pdbx_seq_one_letter_code
_entity_poly.pdbx_strand_id
1 'polypeptide(L)'
;MKEWNENKLDQELEAMLEDMPQQEELEKKIEQRMKKKIQKIVCCTLAGIIGVVLVLLLIINPFLNAIFINPAKLNEGEHSQMQTTLKNYWETTQPYAELVALKVKKKGFAGYELSMQITDRRSPVIYGVPNVWVDMKFGKYVNWRDSGFVTSFRANRFENPYEEKEKYLEKIKELPESSILYLSVGAESPKVVEELRKEAVDVQWVEVYQPNSSFQGGLALRDSLIGGEDAARTEMTEAQLKETYLSHLKDLLDHMDIWNSLDLQSSKYVFPGEGKESALRECYEDAKQLDVLEAKNYCISGKRDEIVEYLEKTDISSILVDEVKLSELSN
;
A
#
# COMPACT_ATOMS: atom_id res chain seq x y z
N MET A 1 94.95 -8.40 53.10
CA MET A 1 94.18 -7.43 52.29
C MET A 1 94.49 -7.73 50.84
N LYS A 2 93.51 -8.19 50.06
CA LYS A 2 93.66 -8.31 48.60
C LYS A 2 93.44 -6.91 48.03
N GLU A 3 94.46 -6.34 47.39
CA GLU A 3 94.34 -5.07 46.68
C GLU A 3 93.24 -5.17 45.62
N TRP A 4 92.27 -4.29 45.75
CA TRP A 4 91.19 -4.09 44.79
C TRP A 4 91.76 -3.29 43.62
N ASN A 5 91.75 -3.86 42.41
CA ASN A 5 92.34 -3.23 41.22
C ASN A 5 91.31 -2.31 40.56
N GLU A 6 91.25 -1.05 41.02
CA GLU A 6 90.31 -0.01 40.55
C GLU A 6 90.31 0.14 39.02
N ASN A 7 91.48 0.06 38.37
CA ASN A 7 91.57 0.16 36.90
C ASN A 7 90.82 -0.93 36.13
N LYS A 8 90.65 -2.13 36.72
CA LYS A 8 89.90 -3.21 36.08
C LYS A 8 88.40 -2.99 36.21
N LEU A 9 87.97 -2.41 37.34
CA LEU A 9 86.58 -2.07 37.57
C LEU A 9 86.16 -0.88 36.68
N ASP A 10 87.04 0.10 36.50
CA ASP A 10 86.79 1.27 35.65
C ASP A 10 86.70 0.89 34.16
N GLN A 11 87.56 -0.04 33.69
CA GLN A 11 87.45 -0.57 32.32
C GLN A 11 86.19 -1.39 32.07
N GLU A 12 85.75 -2.19 33.06
CA GLU A 12 84.47 -2.92 32.96
C GLU A 12 83.28 -1.95 33.01
N LEU A 13 83.39 -0.85 33.75
CA LEU A 13 82.35 0.20 33.84
C LEU A 13 82.26 1.05 32.56
N GLU A 14 83.40 1.44 31.97
CA GLU A 14 83.47 2.14 30.68
C GLU A 14 82.95 1.26 29.54
N ALA A 15 83.32 -0.02 29.50
CA ALA A 15 82.78 -0.96 28.52
C ALA A 15 81.25 -1.14 28.66
N MET A 16 80.71 -1.13 29.89
CA MET A 16 79.26 -1.13 30.13
C MET A 16 78.57 0.19 29.76
N LEU A 17 79.29 1.31 29.84
CA LEU A 17 78.80 2.64 29.44
C LEU A 17 78.82 2.84 27.92
N GLU A 18 79.80 2.29 27.22
CA GLU A 18 79.87 2.28 25.74
C GLU A 18 78.85 1.32 25.10
N ASP A 19 78.53 0.20 25.76
CA ASP A 19 77.50 -0.76 25.30
C ASP A 19 76.07 -0.33 25.71
N MET A 20 75.93 0.84 26.33
CA MET A 20 74.63 1.42 26.68
C MET A 20 74.05 2.11 25.42
N PRO A 21 72.91 1.67 24.88
CA PRO A 21 72.40 2.23 23.63
C PRO A 21 72.12 3.72 23.80
N GLN A 22 72.55 4.55 22.84
CA GLN A 22 72.27 5.99 22.86
C GLN A 22 70.75 6.21 23.03
N GLN A 23 70.38 7.03 24.00
CA GLN A 23 68.98 7.24 24.42
C GLN A 23 68.04 7.55 23.23
N GLU A 24 68.55 8.26 22.22
CA GLU A 24 67.83 8.58 20.98
C GLU A 24 67.50 7.36 20.11
N GLU A 25 68.37 6.33 20.09
CA GLU A 25 68.14 5.09 19.34
C GLU A 25 67.09 4.20 20.03
N LEU A 26 67.08 4.19 21.36
CA LEU A 26 66.04 3.57 22.18
C LEU A 26 64.68 4.25 21.96
N GLU A 27 64.63 5.58 21.99
CA GLU A 27 63.41 6.36 21.72
C GLU A 27 62.85 6.09 20.31
N LYS A 28 63.71 6.10 19.28
CA LYS A 28 63.31 5.74 17.90
C LYS A 28 62.79 4.31 17.79
N LYS A 29 63.42 3.34 18.48
CA LYS A 29 62.95 1.94 18.51
C LYS A 29 61.60 1.81 19.24
N ILE A 30 61.38 2.56 20.31
CA ILE A 30 60.11 2.59 21.05
C ILE A 30 59.02 3.19 20.17
N GLU A 31 59.26 4.33 19.53
CA GLU A 31 58.31 5.01 18.64
C GLU A 31 57.92 4.13 17.45
N GLN A 32 58.89 3.47 16.80
CA GLN A 32 58.61 2.53 15.71
C GLN A 32 57.79 1.32 16.16
N ARG A 33 58.09 0.75 17.35
CA ARG A 33 57.30 -0.35 17.91
C ARG A 33 55.89 0.10 18.28
N MET A 34 55.74 1.29 18.85
CA MET A 34 54.43 1.89 19.15
C MET A 34 53.62 2.13 17.88
N LYS A 35 54.22 2.73 16.84
CA LYS A 35 53.58 2.97 15.54
C LYS A 35 53.12 1.66 14.89
N LYS A 36 53.94 0.61 14.90
CA LYS A 36 53.57 -0.72 14.39
C LYS A 36 52.43 -1.35 15.19
N LYS A 37 52.44 -1.22 16.53
CA LYS A 37 51.35 -1.72 17.38
C LYS A 37 50.04 -0.97 17.14
N ILE A 38 50.09 0.36 17.06
CA ILE A 38 48.93 1.21 16.76
C ILE A 38 48.39 0.90 15.37
N GLN A 39 49.25 0.83 14.35
CA GLN A 39 48.84 0.44 12.99
C GLN A 39 48.20 -0.95 12.95
N LYS A 40 48.75 -1.93 13.69
CA LYS A 40 48.15 -3.26 13.77
C LYS A 40 46.76 -3.22 14.41
N ILE A 41 46.60 -2.50 15.51
CA ILE A 41 45.30 -2.33 16.17
C ILE A 41 44.31 -1.66 15.22
N VAL A 42 44.69 -0.54 14.61
CA VAL A 42 43.83 0.19 13.66
C VAL A 42 43.44 -0.68 12.47
N CYS A 43 44.38 -1.39 11.85
CA CYS A 43 44.09 -2.31 10.75
C CYS A 43 43.18 -3.47 11.19
N CYS A 44 43.40 -4.07 12.36
CA CYS A 44 42.54 -5.11 12.89
C CYS A 44 41.12 -4.59 13.17
N THR A 45 40.98 -3.39 13.73
CA THR A 45 39.68 -2.75 13.96
C THR A 45 38.98 -2.43 12.64
N LEU A 46 39.68 -1.86 11.66
CA LEU A 46 39.13 -1.59 10.33
C LEU A 46 38.71 -2.87 9.61
N ALA A 47 39.54 -3.91 9.64
CA ALA A 47 39.20 -5.22 9.08
C ALA A 47 37.98 -5.82 9.76
N GLY A 48 37.87 -5.69 11.09
CA GLY A 48 36.68 -6.10 11.85
C GLY A 48 35.42 -5.35 11.40
N ILE A 49 35.49 -4.02 11.28
CA ILE A 49 34.37 -3.19 10.79
C ILE A 49 33.96 -3.60 9.38
N ILE A 50 34.92 -3.76 8.46
CA ILE A 50 34.67 -4.21 7.09
C ILE A 50 34.01 -5.60 7.10
N GLY A 51 34.50 -6.52 7.93
CA GLY A 51 33.91 -7.84 8.10
C GLY A 51 32.44 -7.77 8.52
N VAL A 52 32.10 -6.93 9.50
CA VAL A 52 30.71 -6.72 9.95
C VAL A 52 29.85 -6.15 8.81
N VAL A 53 30.34 -5.16 8.08
CA VAL A 53 29.62 -4.56 6.94
C VAL A 53 29.36 -5.60 5.84
N LEU A 54 30.35 -6.45 5.53
CA LEU A 54 30.19 -7.52 4.55
C LEU A 54 29.14 -8.55 4.99
N VAL A 55 29.13 -8.94 6.28
CA VAL A 55 28.09 -9.83 6.82
C VAL A 55 26.70 -9.21 6.68
N LEU A 56 26.56 -7.91 6.99
CA LEU A 56 25.29 -7.20 6.86
C LEU A 56 24.79 -7.18 5.41
N LEU A 57 25.67 -6.86 4.46
CA LEU A 57 25.29 -6.69 3.05
C LEU A 57 25.13 -8.00 2.29
N LEU A 58 25.99 -9.00 2.53
CA LEU A 58 26.05 -10.23 1.75
C LEU A 58 25.28 -11.38 2.37
N ILE A 59 25.06 -11.37 3.70
CA ILE A 59 24.36 -12.46 4.40
C ILE A 59 23.00 -11.98 4.87
N ILE A 60 22.97 -10.94 5.72
CA ILE A 60 21.73 -10.52 6.41
C ILE A 60 20.73 -9.92 5.42
N ASN A 61 21.16 -9.01 4.54
CA ASN A 61 20.24 -8.35 3.61
C ASN A 61 19.56 -9.35 2.63
N PRO A 62 20.28 -10.26 1.93
CA PRO A 62 19.64 -11.28 1.10
C PRO A 62 18.73 -12.23 1.90
N PHE A 63 19.14 -12.64 3.09
CA PHE A 63 18.35 -13.50 3.98
C PHE A 63 17.02 -12.84 4.35
N LEU A 64 17.03 -11.56 4.74
CA LEU A 64 15.82 -10.82 5.05
C LEU A 64 14.89 -10.69 3.82
N ASN A 65 15.44 -10.43 2.63
CA ASN A 65 14.64 -10.33 1.40
C ASN A 65 14.10 -11.69 0.90
N ALA A 66 14.56 -12.81 1.48
CA ALA A 66 14.06 -14.16 1.19
C ALA A 66 12.95 -14.59 2.15
N ILE A 67 12.98 -14.10 3.41
CA ILE A 67 11.98 -14.43 4.43
C ILE A 67 10.77 -13.50 4.35
N PHE A 68 11.01 -12.21 4.13
CA PHE A 68 9.95 -11.23 4.01
C PHE A 68 9.56 -11.04 2.55
N ILE A 69 8.30 -10.66 2.33
CA ILE A 69 7.79 -10.27 1.02
C ILE A 69 8.76 -9.27 0.35
N ASN A 70 8.95 -9.45 -0.95
CA ASN A 70 9.79 -8.63 -1.78
C ASN A 70 8.93 -7.94 -2.86
N PRO A 71 8.32 -6.78 -2.54
CA PRO A 71 7.45 -6.06 -3.47
C PRO A 71 8.13 -5.74 -4.79
N ALA A 72 9.44 -5.52 -4.78
CA ALA A 72 10.14 -5.18 -6.00
C ALA A 72 10.22 -6.38 -6.96
N LYS A 73 10.41 -7.60 -6.45
CA LYS A 73 10.33 -8.82 -7.27
C LYS A 73 8.89 -9.08 -7.75
N LEU A 74 7.90 -8.84 -6.90
CA LEU A 74 6.48 -8.99 -7.26
C LEU A 74 5.97 -7.88 -8.22
N ASN A 75 6.76 -6.83 -8.41
CA ASN A 75 6.47 -5.71 -9.29
C ASN A 75 7.39 -5.65 -10.52
N GLU A 76 8.14 -6.71 -10.79
CA GLU A 76 8.93 -6.89 -12.01
C GLU A 76 8.08 -7.55 -13.11
N GLY A 77 8.25 -7.13 -14.36
CA GLY A 77 7.57 -7.70 -15.52
C GLY A 77 6.36 -6.91 -16.01
N GLU A 78 5.75 -7.40 -17.09
CA GLU A 78 4.56 -6.82 -17.74
C GLU A 78 3.28 -7.05 -16.90
N HIS A 79 3.22 -8.19 -16.20
CA HIS A 79 2.16 -8.51 -15.25
C HIS A 79 2.69 -8.45 -13.82
N SER A 80 2.48 -7.32 -13.13
CA SER A 80 2.87 -7.16 -11.74
C SER A 80 1.83 -7.75 -10.79
N GLN A 81 2.17 -8.86 -10.12
CA GLN A 81 1.33 -9.42 -9.05
C GLN A 81 1.08 -8.42 -7.91
N MET A 82 2.11 -7.65 -7.52
CA MET A 82 1.99 -6.62 -6.50
C MET A 82 0.93 -5.58 -6.85
N GLN A 83 0.99 -5.03 -8.07
CA GLN A 83 0.05 -4.03 -8.52
C GLN A 83 -1.35 -4.62 -8.70
N THR A 84 -1.49 -5.82 -9.25
CA THR A 84 -2.77 -6.49 -9.44
C THR A 84 -3.48 -6.73 -8.10
N THR A 85 -2.81 -7.36 -7.13
CA THR A 85 -3.44 -7.65 -5.83
C THR A 85 -3.79 -6.38 -5.07
N LEU A 86 -2.95 -5.37 -5.13
CA LEU A 86 -3.25 -4.08 -4.53
C LEU A 86 -4.42 -3.38 -5.24
N LYS A 87 -4.48 -3.39 -6.57
CA LYS A 87 -5.62 -2.86 -7.33
C LYS A 87 -6.92 -3.55 -6.90
N ASN A 88 -6.92 -4.88 -6.87
CA ASN A 88 -8.06 -5.68 -6.42
C ASN A 88 -8.44 -5.35 -4.97
N TYR A 89 -7.46 -5.18 -4.08
CA TYR A 89 -7.70 -4.82 -2.69
C TYR A 89 -8.43 -3.48 -2.56
N TRP A 90 -7.96 -2.43 -3.24
CA TRP A 90 -8.60 -1.12 -3.19
C TRP A 90 -9.97 -1.12 -3.85
N GLU A 91 -10.14 -1.80 -4.97
CA GLU A 91 -11.45 -1.91 -5.62
C GLU A 91 -12.46 -2.66 -4.75
N THR A 92 -12.04 -3.77 -4.13
CA THR A 92 -12.89 -4.60 -3.28
C THR A 92 -13.22 -3.95 -1.94
N THR A 93 -12.39 -3.04 -1.43
CA THR A 93 -12.60 -2.46 -0.08
C THR A 93 -13.04 -0.99 -0.10
N GLN A 94 -12.82 -0.27 -1.20
CA GLN A 94 -13.04 1.17 -1.26
C GLN A 94 -13.82 1.62 -2.51
N PRO A 95 -14.99 2.25 -2.32
CA PRO A 95 -15.71 2.86 -3.42
C PRO A 95 -14.87 3.89 -4.17
N TYR A 96 -14.99 3.88 -5.50
CA TYR A 96 -14.27 4.73 -6.45
C TYR A 96 -12.75 4.52 -6.54
N ALA A 97 -12.09 3.86 -5.58
CA ALA A 97 -10.64 3.78 -5.57
C ALA A 97 -10.10 2.92 -6.71
N GLU A 98 -9.18 3.48 -7.49
CA GLU A 98 -8.47 2.76 -8.54
C GLU A 98 -6.97 2.98 -8.41
N LEU A 99 -6.20 1.90 -8.26
CA LEU A 99 -4.75 1.92 -8.34
C LEU A 99 -4.32 1.94 -9.82
N VAL A 100 -3.79 3.08 -10.24
CA VAL A 100 -3.38 3.37 -11.62
C VAL A 100 -1.95 2.91 -11.85
N ALA A 101 -1.03 3.27 -10.95
CA ALA A 101 0.38 2.93 -11.12
C ALA A 101 1.03 2.63 -9.78
N LEU A 102 1.93 1.66 -9.79
CA LEU A 102 2.77 1.31 -8.65
C LEU A 102 4.24 1.29 -9.05
N LYS A 103 5.08 2.04 -8.32
CA LYS A 103 6.53 2.00 -8.43
C LYS A 103 7.14 1.57 -7.10
N VAL A 104 8.04 0.60 -7.15
CA VAL A 104 8.74 0.09 -5.96
C VAL A 104 10.21 0.48 -5.98
N LYS A 105 10.68 1.13 -4.92
CA LYS A 105 12.09 1.48 -4.70
C LYS A 105 12.67 0.62 -3.58
N LYS A 106 13.70 -0.18 -3.89
CA LYS A 106 14.45 -0.98 -2.90
C LYS A 106 15.24 -0.04 -1.97
N LYS A 107 15.05 -0.14 -0.65
CA LYS A 107 15.85 0.56 0.38
C LYS A 107 16.85 -0.37 1.09
N GLY A 108 16.73 -1.69 0.89
CA GLY A 108 17.60 -2.71 1.49
C GLY A 108 17.08 -3.19 2.86
N PHE A 109 17.59 -4.33 3.33
CA PHE A 109 17.23 -4.96 4.61
C PHE A 109 15.72 -5.18 4.78
N ALA A 110 15.05 -5.77 3.77
CA ALA A 110 13.59 -5.90 3.69
C ALA A 110 12.83 -4.56 3.82
N GLY A 111 13.49 -3.46 3.42
CA GLY A 111 12.93 -2.12 3.32
C GLY A 111 12.64 -1.73 1.87
N TYR A 112 11.45 -1.20 1.64
CA TYR A 112 10.98 -0.72 0.35
C TYR A 112 10.22 0.60 0.52
N GLU A 113 10.14 1.39 -0.54
CA GLU A 113 9.20 2.50 -0.68
C GLU A 113 8.34 2.25 -1.89
N LEU A 114 7.03 2.26 -1.67
CA LEU A 114 6.02 2.14 -2.70
C LEU A 114 5.51 3.55 -2.99
N SER A 115 5.55 3.93 -4.26
CA SER A 115 4.94 5.16 -4.77
C SER A 115 3.75 4.75 -5.63
N MET A 116 2.56 5.14 -5.21
CA MET A 116 1.29 4.76 -5.82
C MET A 116 0.62 5.99 -6.41
N GLN A 117 -0.03 5.79 -7.55
CA GLN A 117 -1.03 6.71 -8.07
C GLN A 117 -2.40 6.08 -7.89
N ILE A 118 -3.21 6.65 -7.02
CA ILE A 118 -4.58 6.20 -6.74
C ILE A 118 -5.54 7.34 -7.09
N THR A 119 -6.65 7.03 -7.74
CA THR A 119 -7.65 8.03 -8.12
C THR A 119 -9.05 7.53 -7.79
N ASP A 120 -9.94 8.48 -7.51
CA ASP A 120 -11.38 8.23 -7.46
C ASP A 120 -12.06 8.47 -8.82
N ARG A 121 -11.30 8.94 -9.82
CA ARG A 121 -11.71 9.41 -11.15
C ARG A 121 -12.86 10.41 -11.20
N ARG A 122 -13.16 11.07 -10.09
CA ARG A 122 -14.16 12.14 -10.12
C ARG A 122 -13.59 13.37 -10.81
N SER A 123 -12.27 13.56 -10.76
CA SER A 123 -11.52 14.66 -11.39
C SER A 123 -10.54 14.17 -12.47
N PRO A 124 -10.12 15.04 -13.42
CA PRO A 124 -9.06 14.74 -14.36
C PRO A 124 -7.79 14.26 -13.66
N VAL A 125 -7.15 13.23 -14.22
CA VAL A 125 -5.97 12.58 -13.64
C VAL A 125 -4.76 12.83 -14.51
N ILE A 126 -3.68 13.35 -13.92
CA ILE A 126 -2.37 13.45 -14.59
C ILE A 126 -1.67 12.11 -14.44
N TYR A 127 -1.71 11.28 -15.48
CA TYR A 127 -1.12 9.95 -15.46
C TYR A 127 0.39 9.96 -15.18
N GLY A 128 0.86 9.01 -14.38
CA GLY A 128 2.27 8.78 -14.05
C GLY A 128 2.79 9.57 -12.84
N VAL A 129 1.95 10.36 -12.19
CA VAL A 129 2.28 11.17 -11.01
C VAL A 129 1.77 10.48 -9.74
N PRO A 130 2.66 9.93 -8.89
CA PRO A 130 2.25 9.34 -7.61
C PRO A 130 1.65 10.40 -6.69
N ASN A 131 0.61 10.01 -5.94
CA ASN A 131 -0.04 10.83 -4.92
C ASN A 131 -0.12 10.14 -3.56
N VAL A 132 0.32 8.88 -3.47
CA VAL A 132 0.42 8.13 -2.21
C VAL A 132 1.80 7.50 -2.12
N TRP A 133 2.42 7.59 -0.94
CA TRP A 133 3.67 6.90 -0.65
C TRP A 133 3.57 6.13 0.65
N VAL A 134 4.17 4.94 0.68
CA VAL A 134 4.24 4.12 1.89
C VAL A 134 5.58 3.41 1.94
N ASP A 135 6.18 3.35 3.12
CA ASP A 135 7.34 2.50 3.34
C ASP A 135 6.87 1.08 3.69
N MET A 136 7.50 0.06 3.14
CA MET A 136 7.31 -1.30 3.62
C MET A 136 8.58 -1.73 4.36
N LYS A 137 8.44 -2.21 5.60
CA LYS A 137 9.55 -2.76 6.39
C LYS A 137 9.16 -4.13 6.92
N PHE A 138 9.96 -5.14 6.61
CA PHE A 138 9.73 -6.52 7.06
C PHE A 138 8.30 -7.01 6.72
N GLY A 139 7.83 -6.67 5.50
CA GLY A 139 6.51 -7.03 5.00
C GLY A 139 5.32 -6.27 5.60
N LYS A 140 5.57 -5.19 6.36
CA LYS A 140 4.52 -4.36 6.93
C LYS A 140 4.54 -2.96 6.34
N TYR A 141 3.36 -2.46 5.96
CA TYR A 141 3.17 -1.06 5.57
C TYR A 141 3.35 -0.13 6.78
N VAL A 142 4.22 0.87 6.64
CA VAL A 142 4.53 1.86 7.68
C VAL A 142 4.74 3.24 7.04
N ASN A 143 4.59 4.31 7.83
CA ASN A 143 4.84 5.69 7.40
C ASN A 143 4.07 6.11 6.14
N TRP A 144 2.74 5.93 6.15
CA TRP A 144 1.87 6.39 5.07
C TRP A 144 1.96 7.90 4.86
N ARG A 145 2.03 8.30 3.59
CA ARG A 145 1.97 9.68 3.11
C ARG A 145 0.86 9.72 2.07
N ASP A 146 -0.34 10.03 2.54
CA ASP A 146 -1.56 10.14 1.74
C ASP A 146 -2.31 11.41 2.17
N SER A 147 -1.89 12.56 1.67
CA SER A 147 -2.52 13.84 2.00
C SER A 147 -3.91 14.01 1.39
N GLY A 148 -4.23 13.21 0.38
CA GLY A 148 -5.54 13.19 -0.28
C GLY A 148 -6.55 12.26 0.40
N PHE A 149 -6.12 11.46 1.37
CA PHE A 149 -6.91 10.44 2.03
C PHE A 149 -7.54 9.43 1.04
N VAL A 150 -6.92 9.22 -0.12
CA VAL A 150 -7.46 8.34 -1.19
C VAL A 150 -7.36 6.86 -0.86
N THR A 151 -6.59 6.51 0.17
CA THR A 151 -6.51 5.15 0.73
C THR A 151 -7.25 4.99 2.05
N SER A 152 -7.89 6.06 2.54
CA SER A 152 -8.53 6.07 3.85
C SER A 152 -9.95 5.55 3.77
N PHE A 153 -10.28 4.68 4.73
CA PHE A 153 -11.63 4.17 4.88
C PHE A 153 -12.62 5.26 5.28
N ARG A 154 -13.75 5.33 4.59
CA ARG A 154 -14.89 6.17 5.00
C ARG A 154 -15.99 5.28 5.56
N ALA A 155 -15.96 5.06 6.87
CA ALA A 155 -17.01 4.34 7.58
C ALA A 155 -18.37 5.03 7.41
N ASN A 156 -19.44 4.22 7.41
CA ASN A 156 -20.84 4.67 7.36
C ASN A 156 -21.23 5.45 6.09
N ARG A 157 -20.47 5.27 4.99
CA ARG A 157 -20.75 5.90 3.70
C ARG A 157 -22.18 5.65 3.19
N PHE A 158 -22.74 4.46 3.47
CA PHE A 158 -24.07 4.03 3.03
C PHE A 158 -25.12 3.98 4.16
N GLU A 159 -24.81 4.54 5.33
CA GLU A 159 -25.72 4.60 6.47
C GLU A 159 -26.02 6.05 6.88
N ASN A 160 -25.92 6.98 5.94
CA ASN A 160 -26.17 8.39 6.19
C ASN A 160 -27.68 8.66 6.13
N PRO A 161 -28.35 8.89 7.28
CA PRO A 161 -29.78 9.20 7.27
C PRO A 161 -30.01 10.54 6.58
N TYR A 162 -30.96 10.60 5.66
CA TYR A 162 -31.51 11.86 5.15
C TYR A 162 -32.75 12.23 5.97
N GLU A 163 -33.05 13.53 6.10
CA GLU A 163 -34.19 14.00 6.92
C GLU A 163 -35.51 13.46 6.37
N GLU A 164 -35.81 13.79 5.12
CA GLU A 164 -36.95 13.33 4.31
C GLU A 164 -36.49 13.34 2.84
N LYS A 165 -36.88 12.33 2.06
CA LYS A 165 -36.40 12.11 0.69
C LYS A 165 -36.77 13.29 -0.20
N GLU A 166 -37.98 13.80 -0.01
CA GLU A 166 -38.57 14.91 -0.75
C GLU A 166 -37.75 16.19 -0.56
N LYS A 167 -37.43 16.55 0.70
CA LYS A 167 -36.58 17.71 1.02
C LYS A 167 -35.17 17.58 0.43
N TYR A 168 -34.64 16.35 0.37
CA TYR A 168 -33.34 16.10 -0.23
C TYR A 168 -33.37 16.32 -1.75
N LEU A 169 -34.41 15.80 -2.42
CA LEU A 169 -34.63 15.99 -3.85
C LEU A 169 -34.83 17.46 -4.20
N GLU A 170 -35.56 18.22 -3.38
CA GLU A 170 -35.72 19.68 -3.56
C GLU A 170 -34.35 20.38 -3.57
N LYS A 171 -33.46 20.05 -2.62
CA LYS A 171 -32.10 20.61 -2.58
C LYS A 171 -31.27 20.24 -3.81
N ILE A 172 -31.43 19.03 -4.35
CA ILE A 172 -30.75 18.66 -5.61
C ILE A 172 -31.33 19.45 -6.79
N LYS A 173 -32.66 19.64 -6.85
CA LYS A 173 -33.33 20.41 -7.90
C LYS A 173 -32.92 21.89 -7.91
N GLU A 174 -32.52 22.45 -6.77
CA GLU A 174 -31.97 23.81 -6.66
C GLU A 174 -30.57 23.96 -7.29
N LEU A 175 -29.84 22.86 -7.52
CA LEU A 175 -28.55 22.92 -8.21
C LEU A 175 -28.74 23.34 -9.68
N PRO A 176 -27.72 23.96 -10.30
CA PRO A 176 -27.74 24.24 -11.73
C PRO A 176 -28.00 22.98 -12.58
N GLU A 177 -28.71 23.12 -13.70
CA GLU A 177 -28.96 22.02 -14.66
C GLU A 177 -27.67 21.36 -15.17
N SER A 178 -26.60 22.15 -15.26
CA SER A 178 -25.27 21.68 -15.66
C SER A 178 -24.55 20.87 -14.57
N SER A 179 -25.15 20.68 -13.40
CA SER A 179 -24.52 19.96 -12.31
C SER A 179 -24.43 18.46 -12.60
N ILE A 180 -23.25 17.90 -12.34
CA ILE A 180 -22.98 16.47 -12.30
C ILE A 180 -22.77 16.11 -10.83
N LEU A 181 -23.48 15.10 -10.36
CA LEU A 181 -23.39 14.64 -8.98
C LEU A 181 -22.78 13.25 -8.91
N TYR A 182 -22.05 12.99 -7.83
CA TYR A 182 -21.59 11.67 -7.42
C TYR A 182 -22.22 11.33 -6.08
N LEU A 183 -22.88 10.18 -5.98
CA LEU A 183 -23.65 9.78 -4.80
C LEU A 183 -23.30 8.35 -4.38
N SER A 184 -23.19 8.16 -3.07
CA SER A 184 -23.29 6.85 -2.43
C SER A 184 -24.74 6.62 -2.00
N VAL A 185 -25.34 5.52 -2.47
CA VAL A 185 -26.75 5.18 -2.25
C VAL A 185 -26.85 3.87 -1.49
N GLY A 186 -27.66 3.86 -0.43
CA GLY A 186 -28.13 2.66 0.24
C GLY A 186 -29.59 2.42 -0.13
N ALA A 187 -29.89 1.35 -0.85
CA ALA A 187 -31.25 0.95 -1.20
C ALA A 187 -31.95 0.22 -0.03
N GLU A 188 -33.28 0.28 0.02
CA GLU A 188 -34.04 -0.48 1.02
C GLU A 188 -33.95 -1.99 0.79
N SER A 189 -34.00 -2.41 -0.48
CA SER A 189 -33.88 -3.80 -0.94
C SER A 189 -32.69 -3.97 -1.90
N PRO A 190 -32.12 -5.20 -2.01
CA PRO A 190 -31.11 -5.50 -3.01
C PRO A 190 -31.65 -5.27 -4.43
N LYS A 191 -30.82 -4.71 -5.30
CA LYS A 191 -31.11 -4.54 -6.73
C LYS A 191 -30.13 -5.35 -7.56
N VAL A 192 -30.62 -5.98 -8.63
CA VAL A 192 -29.78 -6.69 -9.60
C VAL A 192 -28.88 -5.69 -10.32
N VAL A 193 -27.58 -6.00 -10.38
CA VAL A 193 -26.54 -5.12 -10.93
C VAL A 193 -26.74 -4.89 -12.43
N GLU A 194 -27.22 -5.90 -13.17
CA GLU A 194 -27.54 -5.74 -14.60
C GLU A 194 -28.65 -4.71 -14.83
N GLU A 195 -29.71 -4.74 -14.01
CA GLU A 195 -30.82 -3.78 -14.12
C GLU A 195 -30.39 -2.38 -13.68
N LEU A 196 -29.58 -2.28 -12.62
CA LEU A 196 -28.98 -1.01 -12.20
C LEU A 196 -28.20 -0.32 -13.33
N ARG A 197 -27.49 -1.09 -14.17
CA ARG A 197 -26.70 -0.55 -15.29
C ARG A 197 -27.54 -0.07 -16.48
N LYS A 198 -28.83 -0.41 -16.53
CA LYS A 198 -29.78 0.03 -17.58
C LYS A 198 -30.41 1.38 -17.26
N GLU A 199 -30.17 1.90 -16.05
CA GLU A 199 -30.68 3.19 -15.59
C GLU A 199 -30.00 4.37 -16.30
N ALA A 200 -30.64 5.55 -16.26
CA ALA A 200 -30.09 6.77 -16.86
C ALA A 200 -28.86 7.32 -16.12
N VAL A 201 -28.55 6.78 -14.94
CA VAL A 201 -27.39 7.14 -14.12
C VAL A 201 -26.24 6.16 -14.36
N ASP A 202 -25.02 6.67 -14.31
CA ASP A 202 -23.82 5.85 -14.47
C ASP A 202 -23.42 5.21 -13.13
N VAL A 203 -23.57 3.89 -13.02
CA VAL A 203 -23.22 3.14 -11.81
C VAL A 203 -21.71 2.92 -11.78
N GLN A 204 -21.03 3.51 -10.80
CA GLN A 204 -19.57 3.54 -10.71
C GLN A 204 -19.00 2.30 -10.03
N TRP A 205 -19.65 1.84 -8.96
CA TRP A 205 -19.17 0.81 -8.05
C TRP A 205 -20.33 0.23 -7.25
N VAL A 206 -20.25 -1.05 -6.87
CA VAL A 206 -21.25 -1.72 -6.03
C VAL A 206 -20.58 -2.50 -4.91
N GLU A 207 -21.24 -2.57 -3.76
CA GLU A 207 -20.96 -3.58 -2.72
C GLU A 207 -21.86 -4.79 -3.01
N VAL A 208 -21.25 -5.94 -3.31
CA VAL A 208 -21.99 -7.15 -3.67
C VAL A 208 -22.75 -7.65 -2.46
N TYR A 209 -24.06 -7.73 -2.59
CA TYR A 209 -24.96 -8.11 -1.51
C TYR A 209 -24.87 -9.60 -1.21
N GLN A 210 -24.32 -9.92 -0.03
CA GLN A 210 -24.07 -11.29 0.42
C GLN A 210 -24.57 -11.45 1.87
N PRO A 211 -25.87 -11.73 2.08
CA PRO A 211 -26.47 -11.71 3.41
C PRO A 211 -25.93 -12.80 4.35
N ASN A 212 -25.31 -13.86 3.79
CA ASN A 212 -24.69 -14.92 4.58
C ASN A 212 -23.22 -14.65 4.89
N SER A 213 -22.65 -13.52 4.45
CA SER A 213 -21.27 -13.16 4.72
C SER A 213 -21.18 -11.92 5.60
N SER A 214 -20.28 -11.96 6.57
CA SER A 214 -19.99 -10.82 7.43
C SER A 214 -19.33 -9.66 6.68
N PHE A 215 -18.45 -9.98 5.73
CA PHE A 215 -17.78 -9.04 4.85
C PHE A 215 -18.47 -9.00 3.49
N GLN A 216 -18.71 -7.80 2.96
CA GLN A 216 -19.27 -7.60 1.62
C GLN A 216 -18.24 -6.88 0.75
N GLY A 217 -17.83 -7.53 -0.34
CA GLY A 217 -16.80 -7.04 -1.23
C GLY A 217 -17.36 -6.08 -2.28
N GLY A 218 -16.49 -5.16 -2.69
CA GLY A 218 -16.73 -4.20 -3.75
C GLY A 218 -16.40 -4.70 -5.15
N LEU A 219 -17.03 -4.06 -6.14
CA LEU A 219 -16.72 -4.25 -7.55
C LEU A 219 -16.96 -2.95 -8.31
N ALA A 220 -15.94 -2.45 -9.02
CA ALA A 220 -16.12 -1.31 -9.91
C ALA A 220 -16.95 -1.74 -11.13
N LEU A 221 -17.89 -0.91 -11.58
CA LEU A 221 -18.65 -1.16 -12.81
C LEU A 221 -18.21 -0.31 -14.01
N ARG A 222 -17.42 0.73 -13.74
CA ARG A 222 -16.80 1.59 -14.74
C ARG A 222 -15.55 0.94 -15.34
N ASP A 223 -15.16 1.37 -16.53
CA ASP A 223 -13.91 0.95 -17.17
C ASP A 223 -12.69 1.42 -16.38
N SER A 224 -11.53 0.76 -16.54
CA SER A 224 -10.26 1.23 -15.95
C SER A 224 -9.73 2.47 -16.68
N LEU A 225 -9.08 3.39 -15.96
CA LEU A 225 -8.52 4.62 -16.52
C LEU A 225 -7.49 4.38 -17.63
N ILE A 226 -6.62 3.39 -17.44
CA ILE A 226 -5.48 3.14 -18.34
C ILE A 226 -5.86 2.12 -19.44
N GLY A 227 -7.09 1.61 -19.40
CA GLY A 227 -7.47 0.44 -20.19
C GLY A 227 -6.67 -0.80 -19.78
N GLY A 228 -6.87 -1.88 -20.53
CA GLY A 228 -6.20 -3.16 -20.35
C GLY A 228 -6.56 -4.11 -21.49
N GLU A 229 -6.05 -5.34 -21.44
CA GLU A 229 -6.45 -6.41 -22.38
C GLU A 229 -7.85 -6.97 -22.08
N ASP A 230 -8.37 -6.69 -20.89
CA ASP A 230 -9.69 -7.13 -20.46
C ASP A 230 -10.82 -6.37 -21.18
N ALA A 231 -11.97 -7.04 -21.30
CA ALA A 231 -13.18 -6.41 -21.80
C ALA A 231 -13.50 -5.12 -21.02
N ALA A 232 -14.05 -4.12 -21.71
CA ALA A 232 -14.57 -2.94 -21.04
C ALA A 232 -15.61 -3.39 -20.00
N ARG A 233 -15.47 -2.89 -18.77
CA ARG A 233 -16.35 -3.22 -17.65
C ARG A 233 -17.80 -2.85 -17.97
N THR A 234 -17.97 -1.77 -18.75
CA THR A 234 -19.26 -1.30 -19.26
C THR A 234 -19.89 -2.23 -20.31
N GLU A 235 -19.13 -3.15 -20.90
CA GLU A 235 -19.58 -4.11 -21.92
C GLU A 235 -19.71 -5.54 -21.41
N MET A 236 -19.16 -5.84 -20.23
CA MET A 236 -19.22 -7.17 -19.64
C MET A 236 -20.67 -7.60 -19.32
N THR A 237 -20.96 -8.86 -19.61
CA THR A 237 -22.16 -9.58 -19.17
C THR A 237 -22.12 -9.87 -17.68
N GLU A 238 -23.28 -10.13 -17.06
CA GLU A 238 -23.37 -10.46 -15.63
C GLU A 238 -22.45 -11.63 -15.22
N ALA A 239 -22.36 -12.68 -16.05
CA ALA A 239 -21.47 -13.81 -15.79
C ALA A 239 -19.99 -13.40 -15.74
N GLN A 240 -19.55 -12.52 -16.65
CA GLN A 240 -18.19 -11.99 -16.66
C GLN A 240 -17.92 -11.09 -15.45
N LEU A 241 -18.92 -10.35 -14.97
CA LEU A 241 -18.80 -9.56 -13.74
C LEU A 241 -18.63 -10.43 -12.51
N LYS A 242 -19.42 -11.49 -12.42
CA LYS A 242 -19.31 -12.48 -11.34
C LYS A 242 -17.94 -13.14 -11.37
N GLU A 243 -17.45 -13.53 -12.54
CA GLU A 243 -16.11 -14.11 -12.70
C GLU A 243 -15.01 -13.14 -12.26
N THR A 244 -15.12 -11.85 -12.65
CA THR A 244 -14.19 -10.80 -12.22
C THR A 244 -14.19 -10.64 -10.70
N TYR A 245 -15.36 -10.55 -10.09
CA TYR A 245 -15.51 -10.46 -8.63
C TYR A 245 -14.89 -11.66 -7.90
N LEU A 246 -15.19 -12.87 -8.36
CA LEU A 246 -14.61 -14.09 -7.81
C LEU A 246 -13.09 -14.12 -7.97
N SER A 247 -12.56 -13.64 -9.10
CA SER A 247 -11.13 -13.54 -9.34
C SER A 247 -10.47 -12.56 -8.36
N HIS A 248 -11.08 -11.40 -8.10
CA HIS A 248 -10.57 -10.44 -7.11
C HIS A 248 -10.52 -11.07 -5.70
N LEU A 249 -11.62 -11.68 -5.24
CA LEU A 249 -11.66 -12.33 -3.92
C LEU A 249 -10.62 -13.46 -3.80
N LYS A 250 -10.47 -14.27 -4.87
CA LYS A 250 -9.50 -15.36 -4.90
C LYS A 250 -8.06 -14.85 -4.87
N ASP A 251 -7.75 -13.83 -5.67
CA ASP A 251 -6.42 -13.21 -5.70
C ASP A 251 -6.06 -12.63 -4.32
N LEU A 252 -7.00 -11.98 -3.64
CA LEU A 252 -6.79 -11.51 -2.27
C LEU A 252 -6.54 -12.65 -1.28
N LEU A 253 -7.21 -13.80 -1.41
CA LEU A 253 -6.95 -14.97 -0.57
C LEU A 253 -5.59 -15.61 -0.86
N ASP A 254 -5.20 -15.73 -2.12
CA ASP A 254 -3.96 -16.39 -2.53
C ASP A 254 -2.72 -15.53 -2.23
N HIS A 255 -2.89 -14.21 -2.18
CA HIS A 255 -1.82 -13.23 -2.01
C HIS A 255 -1.98 -12.38 -0.75
N MET A 256 -2.46 -13.01 0.34
CA MET A 256 -2.59 -12.35 1.63
C MET A 256 -1.29 -11.72 2.13
N ASP A 257 -0.12 -12.29 1.85
CA ASP A 257 1.17 -11.72 2.25
C ASP A 257 1.40 -10.29 1.71
N ILE A 258 0.73 -9.91 0.61
CA ILE A 258 0.77 -8.57 0.01
C ILE A 258 0.00 -7.55 0.85
N TRP A 259 -1.21 -7.88 1.32
CA TRP A 259 -2.12 -6.90 1.93
C TRP A 259 -2.46 -7.19 3.39
N ASN A 260 -2.01 -8.30 3.98
CA ASN A 260 -2.34 -8.72 5.35
C ASN A 260 -1.80 -7.78 6.45
N SER A 261 -0.99 -6.77 6.14
CA SER A 261 -0.70 -5.71 7.13
C SER A 261 -1.71 -4.55 7.09
N LEU A 262 -2.67 -4.58 6.17
CA LEU A 262 -3.83 -3.71 6.09
C LEU A 262 -5.05 -4.38 6.75
N ASP A 263 -6.08 -3.58 7.01
CA ASP A 263 -7.38 -4.08 7.46
C ASP A 263 -8.26 -4.47 6.26
N LEU A 264 -9.20 -5.40 6.46
CA LEU A 264 -10.27 -5.66 5.49
C LEU A 264 -11.50 -4.83 5.88
N GLN A 265 -12.09 -4.10 4.94
CA GLN A 265 -13.07 -3.06 5.25
C GLN A 265 -14.27 -3.15 4.30
N SER A 266 -15.49 -3.04 4.84
CA SER A 266 -16.75 -3.01 4.07
C SER A 266 -17.77 -2.11 4.76
N SER A 267 -18.33 -1.13 4.05
CA SER A 267 -19.36 -0.19 4.53
C SER A 267 -19.12 0.44 5.91
N LYS A 268 -19.49 -0.26 7.00
CA LYS A 268 -19.32 0.16 8.40
C LYS A 268 -18.36 -0.71 9.21
N TYR A 269 -17.94 -1.84 8.68
CA TYR A 269 -17.14 -2.83 9.38
C TYR A 269 -15.67 -2.76 8.98
N VAL A 270 -14.82 -2.97 9.97
CA VAL A 270 -13.38 -3.14 9.81
C VAL A 270 -13.02 -4.47 10.46
N PHE A 271 -12.37 -5.35 9.71
CA PHE A 271 -11.91 -6.67 10.13
C PHE A 271 -10.39 -6.65 10.29
N PRO A 272 -9.88 -6.37 11.52
CA PRO A 272 -8.45 -6.35 11.79
C PRO A 272 -7.92 -7.76 12.08
N GLY A 273 -6.60 -7.92 11.96
CA GLY A 273 -5.89 -9.12 12.43
C GLY A 273 -6.37 -10.43 11.79
N GLU A 274 -6.42 -11.52 12.56
CA GLU A 274 -6.69 -12.86 12.04
C GLU A 274 -8.12 -13.03 11.47
N GLY A 275 -9.08 -12.19 11.88
CA GLY A 275 -10.46 -12.27 11.40
C GLY A 275 -10.66 -11.93 9.93
N LYS A 276 -9.68 -11.28 9.29
CA LYS A 276 -9.78 -10.86 7.88
C LYS A 276 -9.80 -12.06 6.92
N GLU A 277 -8.99 -13.09 7.18
CA GLU A 277 -8.90 -14.25 6.30
C GLU A 277 -10.21 -15.03 6.34
N SER A 278 -10.76 -15.27 7.53
CA SER A 278 -12.03 -15.97 7.68
C SER A 278 -13.18 -15.21 7.02
N ALA A 279 -13.23 -13.88 7.18
CA ALA A 279 -14.28 -13.05 6.59
C ALA A 279 -14.18 -13.04 5.05
N LEU A 280 -12.97 -12.88 4.50
CA LEU A 280 -12.75 -12.91 3.05
C LEU A 280 -13.05 -14.31 2.47
N ARG A 281 -12.66 -15.38 3.17
CA ARG A 281 -12.92 -16.76 2.74
C ARG A 281 -14.41 -17.07 2.75
N GLU A 282 -15.13 -16.68 3.80
CA GLU A 282 -16.60 -16.77 3.87
C GLU A 282 -17.25 -16.04 2.69
N CYS A 283 -16.83 -14.79 2.43
CA CYS A 283 -17.31 -13.99 1.31
C CYS A 283 -17.06 -14.68 -0.05
N TYR A 284 -15.86 -15.23 -0.28
CA TYR A 284 -15.52 -15.96 -1.50
C TYR A 284 -16.35 -17.24 -1.68
N GLU A 285 -16.56 -18.00 -0.62
CA GLU A 285 -17.36 -19.24 -0.67
C GLU A 285 -18.84 -18.95 -0.98
N ASP A 286 -19.42 -17.92 -0.34
CA ASP A 286 -20.79 -17.48 -0.61
C ASP A 286 -20.93 -16.89 -2.02
N ALA A 287 -19.96 -16.10 -2.49
CA ALA A 287 -19.97 -15.48 -3.81
C ALA A 287 -20.04 -16.50 -4.96
N LYS A 288 -19.49 -17.71 -4.77
CA LYS A 288 -19.56 -18.79 -5.76
C LYS A 288 -21.00 -19.26 -5.99
N GLN A 289 -21.85 -19.18 -4.97
CA GLN A 289 -23.25 -19.64 -4.99
C GLN A 289 -24.22 -18.60 -5.56
N LEU A 290 -23.77 -17.35 -5.80
CA LEU A 290 -24.64 -16.29 -6.33
C LEU A 290 -25.03 -16.57 -7.79
N ASP A 291 -26.30 -16.61 -8.13
CA ASP A 291 -26.70 -16.74 -9.55
C ASP A 291 -26.51 -15.42 -10.31
N VAL A 292 -26.82 -14.32 -9.63
CA VAL A 292 -26.79 -12.95 -10.13
C VAL A 292 -26.06 -12.05 -9.13
N LEU A 293 -25.49 -10.94 -9.58
CA LEU A 293 -24.93 -9.96 -8.67
C LEU A 293 -26.02 -8.98 -8.27
N GLU A 294 -26.23 -8.84 -6.96
CA GLU A 294 -27.13 -7.84 -6.39
C GLU A 294 -26.34 -6.84 -5.53
N ALA A 295 -26.90 -5.65 -5.32
CA ALA A 295 -26.32 -4.62 -4.48
C ALA A 295 -27.38 -3.87 -3.68
N LYS A 296 -27.14 -3.67 -2.39
CA LYS A 296 -27.86 -2.67 -1.59
C LYS A 296 -27.12 -1.35 -1.54
N ASN A 297 -25.79 -1.40 -1.51
CA ASN A 297 -24.93 -0.24 -1.43
C ASN A 297 -24.18 -0.06 -2.75
N TYR A 298 -24.30 1.11 -3.36
CA TYR A 298 -23.66 1.38 -4.64
C TYR A 298 -23.42 2.87 -4.84
N CYS A 299 -22.51 3.18 -5.74
CA CYS A 299 -22.13 4.53 -6.12
C CYS A 299 -22.63 4.84 -7.52
N ILE A 300 -23.28 5.98 -7.69
CA ILE A 300 -23.78 6.45 -8.99
C ILE A 300 -23.25 7.84 -9.29
N SER A 301 -23.23 8.18 -10.57
CA SER A 301 -23.05 9.56 -11.04
C SER A 301 -23.98 9.88 -12.19
N GLY A 302 -24.29 11.15 -12.38
CA GLY A 302 -25.16 11.58 -13.47
C GLY A 302 -25.42 13.08 -13.41
N LYS A 303 -26.12 13.60 -14.41
CA LYS A 303 -26.62 14.97 -14.38
C LYS A 303 -27.69 15.11 -13.31
N ARG A 304 -27.90 16.36 -12.86
CA ARG A 304 -28.92 16.72 -11.86
C ARG A 304 -30.26 16.01 -12.09
N ASP A 305 -30.81 16.13 -13.29
CA ASP A 305 -32.15 15.64 -13.58
C ASP A 305 -32.22 14.11 -13.67
N GLU A 306 -31.17 13.46 -14.19
CA GLU A 306 -31.04 12.00 -14.22
C GLU A 306 -30.98 11.42 -12.80
N ILE A 307 -30.23 12.07 -11.90
CA ILE A 307 -30.14 11.70 -10.48
C ILE A 307 -31.49 11.91 -9.79
N VAL A 308 -32.16 13.03 -10.02
CA VAL A 308 -33.48 13.31 -9.44
C VAL A 308 -34.49 12.26 -9.88
N GLU A 309 -34.58 11.96 -11.18
CA GLU A 309 -35.49 10.94 -11.71
C GLU A 309 -35.21 9.56 -11.11
N TYR A 310 -33.93 9.18 -11.04
CA TYR A 310 -33.52 7.89 -10.45
C TYR A 310 -33.91 7.77 -8.98
N LEU A 311 -33.65 8.82 -8.20
CA LEU A 311 -33.95 8.84 -6.78
C LEU A 311 -35.47 8.90 -6.54
N GLU A 312 -36.25 9.64 -7.32
CA GLU A 312 -37.72 9.70 -7.20
C GLU A 312 -38.35 8.30 -7.28
N LYS A 313 -37.95 7.50 -8.27
CA LYS A 313 -38.51 6.15 -8.51
C LYS A 313 -37.91 5.04 -7.66
N THR A 314 -36.83 5.30 -6.91
CA THR A 314 -36.12 4.26 -6.14
C THR A 314 -36.38 4.39 -4.64
N ASP A 315 -36.71 3.26 -3.99
CA ASP A 315 -36.76 3.18 -2.53
C ASP A 315 -35.35 3.10 -1.94
N ILE A 316 -35.01 4.10 -1.13
CA ILE A 316 -33.66 4.36 -0.61
C ILE A 316 -33.70 4.54 0.90
N SER A 317 -32.77 3.87 1.60
CA SER A 317 -32.58 4.00 3.04
C SER A 317 -31.52 5.04 3.41
N SER A 318 -30.58 5.34 2.50
CA SER A 318 -29.50 6.31 2.73
C SER A 318 -29.08 6.98 1.43
N ILE A 319 -28.76 8.26 1.51
CA ILE A 319 -28.08 9.00 0.43
C ILE A 319 -26.94 9.82 1.03
N LEU A 320 -25.80 9.79 0.34
CA LEU A 320 -24.69 10.68 0.59
C LEU A 320 -24.23 11.26 -0.75
N VAL A 321 -24.36 12.57 -0.91
CA VAL A 321 -23.69 13.29 -2.00
C VAL A 321 -22.20 13.35 -1.68
N ASP A 322 -21.41 12.66 -2.50
CA ASP A 322 -19.97 12.59 -2.40
C ASP A 322 -19.29 13.80 -3.01
N GLU A 323 -19.84 14.31 -4.11
CA GLU A 323 -19.34 15.48 -4.82
C GLU A 323 -20.41 16.07 -5.73
N VAL A 324 -20.38 17.40 -5.90
CA VAL A 324 -21.15 18.11 -6.92
C VAL A 324 -20.17 18.90 -7.77
N LYS A 325 -20.25 18.71 -9.09
CA LYS A 325 -19.46 19.43 -10.07
C LYS A 325 -20.37 20.23 -10.97
N LEU A 326 -19.97 21.45 -11.28
CA LEU A 326 -20.59 22.18 -12.38
C LEU A 326 -19.91 21.71 -13.66
N SER A 327 -20.67 21.26 -14.66
CA SER A 327 -20.12 21.03 -15.99
C SER A 327 -19.50 22.32 -16.50
N GLU A 328 -18.28 22.24 -17.05
CA GLU A 328 -17.74 23.35 -17.84
C GLU A 328 -18.72 23.64 -18.98
N LEU A 329 -19.00 24.93 -19.17
CA LEU A 329 -20.01 25.54 -20.03
C LEU A 329 -20.48 24.68 -21.21
N SER A 330 -21.73 24.22 -21.13
CA SER A 330 -22.54 23.99 -22.33
C SER A 330 -22.79 25.35 -22.99
N ASN A 331 -21.99 25.67 -24.00
CA ASN A 331 -22.32 26.75 -24.95
C ASN A 331 -23.30 26.23 -26.00
#